data_AF-A0A6B2SLE4-F1
#
_entry.id   AF-A0A6B2SLE4-F1
#
_cell.length_a   1.000
_cell.length_b   1.000
_cell.length_c   1.000
_cell.angle_alpha   90.00
_cell.angle_beta   90.00
_cell.angle_gamma   90.00
#
_symmetry.space_group_name_H-M   'P 1'
#
loop_
_entity.id
_entity.type
_entity.pdbx_description
1 polymer ?
#
loop_
_entity_poly.entity_id
_entity_poly.type
_entity_poly.pdbx_seq_one_letter_code
_entity_poly.pdbx_strand_id
1 'polypeptide(L)'
;QARAAAPGDAAQCRLAVIAMGKCGGHELNYVSDVDVIFVAEAAEGTDEDKAIRAATRLASHMMRICSETNVEGTIWPVDANLRPEGRNGPLVRTLSSHLAYYQRWAKTWEFQALLKARPVAGDLALGEEYVEALAPLVWQAAERENFVPDVQKMRRRVIENIPAGEVDRELKLGPGGLRDVEFAVQMLQLVHGRSDRSLRSGSTLVALQALGAGGYVGRVDAAQLDDAYRFLRSLEHRIQLYKLRRTHLVPEDDADLRRIGRSLGMRTEPITELGRAWKRHTSVVRRLHEKLFYRPLLDAVAQLAPGEARLSTEAARERLVALGYADPSAALRHLEALASGVTRKAAIQRTLLPVLLGWFADSADPDAGLLGFRKVSDALGKTPWYLRLLRDEGAAAENLARVLSAGRLAPDLLLRAPEAVALLGDQGGLEPRGRAHLEQEILAAVRRAEGAEHAVTVARGVRRREM
;
A
#
# COMPACT_ATOMS: atom_id res chain seq x y z
N GLN A 1 18.17 -6.47 34.78
CA GLN A 1 17.91 -5.46 35.84
C GLN A 1 16.56 -5.67 36.51
N ALA A 2 15.41 -5.57 35.82
CA ALA A 2 14.09 -5.78 36.43
C ALA A 2 13.96 -7.09 37.24
N ARG A 3 14.37 -8.24 36.66
CA ARG A 3 14.40 -9.54 37.37
C ARG A 3 15.28 -9.55 38.62
N ALA A 4 16.42 -8.85 38.58
CA ALA A 4 17.34 -8.77 39.71
C ALA A 4 16.79 -7.88 40.83
N ALA A 5 16.03 -6.84 40.50
CA ALA A 5 15.37 -5.96 41.46
C ALA A 5 14.11 -6.59 42.08
N ALA A 6 13.48 -7.56 41.41
CA ALA A 6 12.28 -8.25 41.89
C ALA A 6 12.39 -9.78 41.69
N PRO A 7 13.29 -10.46 42.42
CA PRO A 7 13.54 -11.90 42.24
C PRO A 7 12.32 -12.76 42.58
N GLY A 8 11.50 -12.34 43.55
CA GLY A 8 10.25 -13.03 43.90
C GLY A 8 9.23 -13.02 42.75
N ASP A 9 9.10 -11.90 42.05
CA ASP A 9 8.26 -11.81 40.85
C ASP A 9 8.84 -12.65 39.71
N ALA A 10 10.16 -12.60 39.53
CA ALA A 10 10.85 -13.35 38.48
C ALA A 10 10.77 -14.89 38.65
N ALA A 11 10.55 -15.37 39.88
CA ALA A 11 10.36 -16.79 40.16
C ALA A 11 8.93 -17.28 39.87
N GLN A 12 7.95 -16.38 39.77
CA GLN A 12 6.53 -16.72 39.60
C GLN A 12 6.11 -16.91 38.14
N CYS A 13 6.90 -16.43 37.17
CA CYS A 13 6.52 -16.44 35.76
C CYS A 13 7.70 -16.61 34.81
N ARG A 14 7.42 -17.23 33.66
CA ARG A 14 8.21 -17.13 32.43
C ARG A 14 7.73 -15.91 31.67
N LEU A 15 8.55 -14.88 31.49
CA LEU A 15 8.20 -13.66 30.74
C LEU A 15 9.08 -13.55 29.49
N ALA A 16 8.48 -13.46 28.31
CA ALA A 16 9.18 -13.22 27.05
C ALA A 16 8.84 -11.84 26.47
N VAL A 17 9.80 -11.27 25.73
CA VAL A 17 9.68 -9.99 25.03
C VAL A 17 9.81 -10.23 23.54
N ILE A 18 8.76 -9.90 22.80
CA ILE A 18 8.68 -10.03 21.35
C ILE A 18 8.92 -8.66 20.74
N ALA A 19 10.04 -8.48 20.04
CA ALA A 19 10.29 -7.28 19.25
C ALA A 19 9.32 -7.22 18.07
N MET A 20 8.81 -6.02 17.80
CA MET A 20 7.87 -5.72 16.73
C MET A 20 8.42 -4.61 15.84
N GLY A 21 7.71 -4.29 14.76
CA GLY A 21 8.00 -3.12 13.93
C GLY A 21 9.45 -3.09 13.44
N LYS A 22 10.11 -1.93 13.55
CA LYS A 22 11.49 -1.75 13.11
C LYS A 22 12.50 -2.57 13.94
N CYS A 23 12.24 -2.75 15.24
CA CYS A 23 13.11 -3.55 16.12
C CYS A 23 13.11 -5.03 15.70
N GLY A 24 11.92 -5.57 15.46
CA GLY A 24 11.75 -6.94 14.99
C GLY A 24 12.31 -7.18 13.60
N GLY A 25 12.17 -6.21 12.70
CA GLY A 25 12.68 -6.27 11.33
C GLY A 25 14.17 -5.95 11.13
N HIS A 26 14.93 -5.64 12.20
CA HIS A 26 16.32 -5.16 12.13
C HIS A 26 16.50 -3.85 11.33
N GLU A 27 15.58 -2.90 11.52
CA GLU A 27 15.45 -1.66 10.74
C GLU A 27 15.31 -0.40 11.63
N LEU A 28 15.90 -0.42 12.82
CA LEU A 28 15.83 0.70 13.76
C LEU A 28 16.39 2.01 13.16
N ASN A 29 15.76 3.14 13.51
CA ASN A 29 16.36 4.45 13.27
C ASN A 29 17.14 4.91 14.51
N TYR A 30 17.92 5.98 14.35
CA TYR A 30 18.63 6.65 15.45
C TYR A 30 17.71 7.16 16.56
N VAL A 31 16.52 7.66 16.20
CA VAL A 31 15.52 8.17 17.14
C VAL A 31 14.23 7.40 16.89
N SER A 32 14.07 6.26 17.57
CA SER A 32 12.88 5.43 17.45
C SER A 32 12.58 4.70 18.75
N ASP A 33 11.30 4.56 19.02
CA ASP A 33 10.80 3.69 20.07
C ASP A 33 11.12 2.23 19.71
N VAL A 34 11.26 1.40 20.74
CA VAL A 34 11.40 -0.04 20.59
C VAL A 34 10.02 -0.67 20.80
N ASP A 35 9.36 -1.01 19.70
CA ASP A 35 8.06 -1.65 19.70
C ASP A 35 8.18 -3.10 20.21
N VAL A 36 7.39 -3.47 21.24
CA VAL A 36 7.40 -4.82 21.83
C VAL A 36 6.00 -5.34 22.15
N ILE A 37 5.88 -6.67 22.29
CA ILE A 37 4.76 -7.35 22.94
C ILE A 37 5.32 -8.21 24.08
N PHE A 38 4.63 -8.23 25.21
CA PHE A 38 4.98 -9.07 26.34
C PHE A 38 4.04 -10.27 26.42
N VAL A 39 4.61 -11.47 26.49
CA VAL A 39 3.88 -12.72 26.73
C VAL A 39 4.46 -13.38 27.98
N ALA A 40 3.60 -13.94 28.82
CA ALA A 40 4.05 -14.62 30.03
C ALA A 40 3.24 -15.88 30.32
N GLU A 41 3.90 -16.88 30.89
CA GLU A 41 3.30 -18.10 31.39
C GLU A 41 3.66 -18.29 32.88
N ALA A 42 2.85 -19.05 33.60
CA ALA A 42 3.13 -19.37 34.99
C ALA A 42 4.40 -20.22 35.12
N ALA A 43 5.21 -19.95 36.15
CA ALA A 43 6.24 -20.88 36.54
C ALA A 43 5.60 -22.15 37.14
N GLU A 44 6.35 -23.26 37.12
CA GLU A 44 5.86 -24.53 37.67
C GLU A 44 5.36 -24.37 39.12
N GLY A 45 4.16 -24.86 39.40
CA GLY A 45 3.52 -24.74 40.71
C GLY A 45 3.01 -23.33 41.07
N THR A 46 3.04 -22.37 40.16
CA THR A 46 2.49 -21.02 40.37
C THR A 46 1.11 -20.86 39.73
N ASP A 47 0.21 -20.17 40.42
CA ASP A 47 -1.10 -19.77 39.91
C ASP A 47 -0.97 -18.73 38.78
N GLU A 48 -1.76 -18.88 37.71
CA GLU A 48 -1.69 -18.04 36.49
C GLU A 48 -1.90 -16.56 36.80
N ASP A 49 -2.90 -16.23 37.61
CA ASP A 49 -3.20 -14.85 37.99
C ASP A 49 -2.05 -14.20 38.77
N LYS A 50 -1.41 -14.94 39.67
CA LYS A 50 -0.20 -14.49 40.37
C LYS A 50 0.95 -14.27 39.38
N ALA A 51 1.17 -15.21 38.46
CA ALA A 51 2.22 -15.11 37.45
C ALA A 51 2.03 -13.90 36.53
N ILE A 52 0.82 -13.65 36.03
CA ILE A 52 0.54 -12.50 35.15
C ILE A 52 0.70 -11.16 35.89
N ARG A 53 0.31 -11.07 37.17
CA ARG A 53 0.58 -9.87 37.98
C ARG A 53 2.08 -9.64 38.17
N ALA A 54 2.85 -10.69 38.45
CA ALA A 54 4.30 -10.61 38.57
C ALA A 54 4.96 -10.19 37.24
N ALA A 55 4.57 -10.82 36.14
CA ALA A 55 5.04 -10.50 34.80
C ALA A 55 4.72 -9.05 34.41
N THR A 56 3.53 -8.56 34.76
CA THR A 56 3.13 -7.16 34.50
C THR A 56 4.01 -6.17 35.25
N ARG A 57 4.34 -6.44 36.53
CA ARG A 57 5.29 -5.61 37.30
C ARG A 57 6.67 -5.63 36.67
N LEU A 58 7.17 -6.80 36.26
CA LEU A 58 8.47 -6.94 35.60
C LEU A 58 8.52 -6.20 34.25
N ALA A 59 7.49 -6.33 33.42
CA ALA A 59 7.38 -5.65 32.12
C ALA A 59 7.34 -4.12 32.31
N SER A 60 6.51 -3.63 33.24
CA SER A 60 6.41 -2.21 33.57
C SER A 60 7.74 -1.65 34.08
N HIS A 61 8.43 -2.40 34.94
CA HIS A 61 9.74 -2.03 35.45
C HIS A 61 10.80 -2.01 34.32
N MET A 62 10.78 -2.99 33.42
CA MET A 62 11.68 -3.02 32.26
C MET A 62 11.48 -1.78 31.36
N MET A 63 10.23 -1.45 31.03
CA MET A 63 9.91 -0.26 30.23
C MET A 63 10.39 1.03 30.94
N ARG A 64 10.19 1.12 32.25
CA ARG A 64 10.65 2.26 33.06
C ARG A 64 12.16 2.42 33.00
N ILE A 65 12.92 1.34 33.21
CA ILE A 65 14.39 1.36 33.15
C ILE A 65 14.89 1.92 31.82
N CYS A 66 14.28 1.54 30.69
CA CYS A 66 14.69 2.03 29.38
C CYS A 66 14.31 3.49 29.13
N SER A 67 13.20 3.95 29.71
CA SER A 67 12.58 5.25 29.39
C SER A 67 12.88 6.34 30.42
N GLU A 68 13.39 5.99 31.59
CA GLU A 68 13.71 6.93 32.67
C GLU A 68 14.89 7.83 32.26
N THR A 69 14.75 9.13 32.51
CA THR A 69 15.79 10.12 32.26
C THR A 69 16.60 10.31 33.53
N ASN A 70 17.90 10.05 33.48
CA ASN A 70 18.84 10.32 34.56
C ASN A 70 19.87 11.38 34.14
N VAL A 71 20.95 11.54 34.91
CA VAL A 71 22.01 12.52 34.64
C VAL A 71 22.71 12.33 33.29
N GLU A 72 22.69 11.11 32.74
CA GLU A 72 23.24 10.75 31.43
C GLU A 72 22.19 10.83 30.30
N GLY A 73 20.94 11.21 30.62
CA GLY A 73 19.82 11.24 29.68
C GLY A 73 18.94 10.00 29.75
N THR A 74 18.33 9.63 28.63
CA THR A 74 17.46 8.44 28.48
C THR A 74 18.04 7.50 27.44
N ILE A 75 17.71 6.21 27.55
CA ILE A 75 18.24 5.19 26.64
C ILE A 75 17.39 5.13 25.37
N TRP A 76 16.15 4.63 25.49
CA TRP A 76 15.11 4.69 24.45
C TRP A 76 13.74 4.33 25.07
N PRO A 77 12.66 4.94 24.58
CA PRO A 77 11.33 4.54 24.99
C PRO A 77 10.99 3.15 24.45
N VAL A 78 10.32 2.35 25.28
CA VAL A 78 9.75 1.05 24.89
C VAL A 78 8.26 1.25 24.65
N ASP A 79 7.76 0.88 23.47
CA ASP A 79 6.34 1.01 23.11
C ASP A 79 5.67 -0.38 23.05
N ALA A 80 4.68 -0.62 23.91
CA ALA A 80 3.90 -1.85 23.94
C ALA A 80 2.53 -1.74 23.23
N ASN A 81 2.29 -0.70 22.42
CA ASN A 81 0.97 -0.39 21.86
C ASN A 81 0.55 -1.25 20.67
N LEU A 82 1.44 -2.10 20.14
CA LEU A 82 1.10 -3.11 19.14
C LEU A 82 0.49 -4.40 19.74
N ARG A 83 0.37 -4.47 21.06
CA ARG A 83 -0.32 -5.58 21.76
C ARG A 83 -1.84 -5.56 21.47
N PRO A 84 -2.54 -6.69 21.66
CA PRO A 84 -4.00 -6.74 21.57
C PRO A 84 -4.70 -5.59 22.31
N GLU A 85 -5.65 -4.93 21.63
CA GLU A 85 -6.40 -3.74 22.11
C GLU A 85 -5.54 -2.49 22.39
N GLY A 86 -4.25 -2.51 22.02
CA GLY A 86 -3.33 -1.40 22.18
C GLY A 86 -3.26 -0.90 23.62
N ARG A 87 -3.32 0.44 23.81
CA ARG A 87 -3.25 1.08 25.14
C ARG A 87 -4.34 0.63 26.11
N ASN A 88 -5.50 0.19 25.60
CA ASN A 88 -6.64 -0.20 26.40
C ASN A 88 -6.59 -1.68 26.83
N GLY A 89 -5.67 -2.46 26.25
CA GLY A 89 -5.47 -3.86 26.62
C GLY A 89 -4.47 -4.04 27.77
N PRO A 90 -4.51 -5.21 28.44
CA PRO A 90 -3.53 -5.57 29.46
C PRO A 90 -2.11 -5.56 28.87
N LEU A 91 -1.14 -5.13 29.67
CA LEU A 91 0.27 -5.01 29.23
C LEU A 91 0.87 -6.38 28.90
N VAL A 92 0.51 -7.40 29.67
CA VAL A 92 0.99 -8.78 29.54
C VAL A 92 -0.21 -9.71 29.47
N ARG A 93 -0.14 -10.71 28.59
CA ARG A 93 -1.13 -11.79 28.47
C ARG A 93 -0.41 -13.13 28.34
N THR A 94 -1.12 -14.22 28.62
CA THR A 94 -0.67 -15.57 28.29
C THR A 94 -0.60 -15.79 26.78
N LEU A 95 0.11 -16.84 26.36
CA LEU A 95 0.14 -17.24 24.95
C LEU A 95 -1.27 -17.63 24.48
N SER A 96 -1.99 -18.41 25.29
CA SER A 96 -3.37 -18.82 25.01
C SER A 96 -4.32 -17.63 24.84
N SER A 97 -4.18 -16.59 25.67
CA SER A 97 -4.96 -15.35 25.57
C SER A 97 -4.64 -14.55 24.29
N HIS A 98 -3.37 -14.48 23.89
CA HIS A 98 -3.00 -13.89 22.60
C HIS A 98 -3.60 -14.67 21.42
N LEU A 99 -3.48 -16.00 21.42
CA LEU A 99 -4.03 -16.85 20.36
C LEU A 99 -5.54 -16.67 20.21
N ALA A 100 -6.27 -16.72 21.33
CA ALA A 100 -7.71 -16.48 21.34
C ALA A 100 -8.07 -15.10 20.76
N TYR A 101 -7.25 -14.08 21.03
CA TYR A 101 -7.45 -12.76 20.48
C TYR A 101 -7.28 -12.71 18.96
N TYR A 102 -6.14 -13.21 18.47
CA TYR A 102 -5.83 -13.17 17.04
C TYR A 102 -6.78 -14.02 16.20
N GLN A 103 -7.33 -15.09 16.76
CA GLN A 103 -8.34 -15.92 16.10
C GLN A 103 -9.69 -15.20 15.95
N ARG A 104 -10.13 -14.44 16.95
CA ARG A 104 -11.51 -13.94 17.03
C ARG A 104 -11.68 -12.46 16.67
N TRP A 105 -10.74 -11.60 17.07
CA TRP A 105 -10.95 -10.15 17.04
C TRP A 105 -9.90 -9.37 16.26
N ALA A 106 -8.78 -10.00 15.92
CA ALA A 106 -7.70 -9.27 15.23
C ALA A 106 -8.13 -8.74 13.87
N LYS A 107 -7.66 -7.53 13.59
CA LYS A 107 -7.81 -6.84 12.31
C LYS A 107 -6.67 -7.21 11.38
N THR A 108 -6.91 -7.08 10.09
CA THR A 108 -5.96 -7.46 9.04
C THR A 108 -4.57 -6.83 9.18
N TRP A 109 -4.51 -5.55 9.58
CA TRP A 109 -3.24 -4.83 9.76
C TRP A 109 -2.37 -5.41 10.89
N GLU A 110 -2.97 -6.08 11.88
CA GLU A 110 -2.23 -6.68 13.00
C GLU A 110 -1.36 -7.85 12.51
N PHE A 111 -1.84 -8.62 11.53
CA PHE A 111 -1.04 -9.66 10.89
C PHE A 111 0.12 -9.09 10.07
N GLN A 112 -0.04 -7.91 9.45
CA GLN A 112 1.09 -7.21 8.82
C GLN A 112 2.15 -6.81 9.85
N ALA A 113 1.76 -6.40 11.06
CA ALA A 113 2.70 -6.08 12.13
C ALA A 113 3.42 -7.33 12.64
N LEU A 114 2.71 -8.46 12.76
CA LEU A 114 3.25 -9.75 13.20
C LEU A 114 4.28 -10.37 12.23
N LEU A 115 4.34 -9.94 10.97
CA LEU A 115 5.43 -10.34 10.05
C LEU A 115 6.83 -10.04 10.58
N LYS A 116 6.94 -9.04 11.48
CA LYS A 116 8.21 -8.63 12.09
C LYS A 116 8.38 -9.15 13.53
N ALA A 117 7.47 -9.99 14.02
CA ALA A 117 7.55 -10.52 15.39
C ALA A 117 8.82 -11.37 15.57
N ARG A 118 9.64 -11.04 16.58
CA ARG A 118 10.88 -11.76 16.88
C ARG A 118 11.18 -11.79 18.38
N PRO A 119 11.43 -12.94 19.01
CA PRO A 119 11.88 -12.99 20.40
C PRO A 119 13.22 -12.26 20.56
N VAL A 120 13.33 -11.39 21.57
CA VAL A 120 14.53 -10.57 21.77
C VAL A 120 15.08 -10.60 23.20
N ALA A 121 14.24 -10.87 24.19
CA ALA A 121 14.65 -10.91 25.59
C ALA A 121 13.66 -11.75 26.43
N GLY A 122 14.07 -12.04 27.68
CA GLY A 122 13.26 -12.83 28.62
C GLY A 122 13.44 -14.32 28.41
N ASP A 123 12.35 -15.08 28.54
CA ASP A 123 12.28 -16.50 28.21
C ASP A 123 12.18 -16.69 26.69
N LEU A 124 13.31 -17.01 26.05
CA LEU A 124 13.35 -17.14 24.59
C LEU A 124 12.56 -18.34 24.08
N ALA A 125 12.48 -19.43 24.85
CA ALA A 125 11.68 -20.60 24.48
C ALA A 125 10.20 -20.23 24.40
N LEU A 126 9.67 -19.52 25.39
CA LEU A 126 8.29 -19.00 25.34
C LEU A 126 8.09 -18.03 24.18
N GLY A 127 9.11 -17.23 23.84
CA GLY A 127 9.06 -16.36 22.67
C GLY A 127 9.00 -17.12 21.35
N GLU A 128 9.76 -18.20 21.21
CA GLU A 128 9.72 -19.09 20.06
C GLU A 128 8.36 -19.77 19.94
N GLU A 129 7.83 -20.32 21.05
CA GLU A 129 6.48 -20.88 21.15
C GLU A 129 5.43 -19.86 20.67
N TYR A 130 5.56 -18.57 21.04
CA TYR A 130 4.66 -17.51 20.60
C TYR A 130 4.67 -17.28 19.08
N VAL A 131 5.86 -17.19 18.49
CA VAL A 131 5.98 -16.96 17.04
C VAL A 131 5.50 -18.18 16.26
N GLU A 132 5.83 -19.39 16.70
CA GLU A 132 5.39 -20.63 16.07
C GLU A 132 3.87 -20.80 16.14
N ALA A 133 3.26 -20.53 17.29
CA ALA A 133 1.82 -20.66 17.46
C ALA A 133 1.02 -19.63 16.63
N LEU A 134 1.56 -18.42 16.42
CA LEU A 134 0.91 -17.39 15.60
C LEU A 134 1.21 -17.51 14.10
N ALA A 135 2.28 -18.20 13.71
CA ALA A 135 2.69 -18.31 12.32
C ALA A 135 1.54 -18.78 11.39
N PRO A 136 0.76 -19.82 11.72
CA PRO A 136 -0.39 -20.22 10.88
C PRO A 136 -1.38 -19.08 10.65
N LEU A 137 -1.72 -18.31 11.69
CA LEU A 137 -2.67 -17.21 11.59
C LEU A 137 -2.13 -16.06 10.73
N VAL A 138 -0.83 -15.76 10.84
CA VAL A 138 -0.17 -14.72 10.02
C VAL A 138 -0.16 -15.13 8.55
N TRP A 139 0.28 -16.35 8.24
CA TRP A 139 0.44 -16.81 6.85
C TRP A 139 -0.87 -17.23 6.16
N GLN A 140 -1.96 -17.38 6.91
CA GLN A 140 -3.33 -17.56 6.39
C GLN A 140 -4.14 -16.26 6.41
N ALA A 141 -3.58 -15.14 6.90
CA ALA A 141 -4.32 -13.89 7.02
C ALA A 141 -4.88 -13.39 5.68
N ALA A 142 -4.19 -13.67 4.57
CA ALA A 142 -4.62 -13.30 3.23
C ALA A 142 -5.91 -14.02 2.76
N GLU A 143 -6.29 -15.13 3.41
CA GLU A 143 -7.51 -15.90 3.10
C GLU A 143 -8.76 -15.33 3.80
N ARG A 144 -8.58 -14.34 4.67
CA ARG A 144 -9.69 -13.67 5.35
C ARG A 144 -10.52 -12.87 4.36
N GLU A 145 -11.83 -12.89 4.57
CA GLU A 145 -12.75 -12.04 3.82
C GLU A 145 -12.33 -10.56 3.96
N ASN A 146 -12.42 -9.81 2.86
CA ASN A 146 -12.06 -8.39 2.83
C ASN A 146 -10.61 -8.06 3.24
N PHE A 147 -9.67 -9.01 3.13
CA PHE A 147 -8.25 -8.78 3.46
C PHE A 147 -7.65 -7.54 2.75
N VAL A 148 -7.64 -7.50 1.42
CA VAL A 148 -7.06 -6.36 0.68
C VAL A 148 -7.90 -5.08 0.78
N PRO A 149 -9.25 -5.09 0.73
CA PRO A 149 -10.04 -3.87 0.89
C PRO A 149 -9.83 -3.23 2.27
N ASP A 150 -9.70 -4.03 3.34
CA ASP A 150 -9.41 -3.53 4.69
C ASP A 150 -8.03 -2.89 4.78
N VAL A 151 -7.05 -3.52 4.14
CA VAL A 151 -5.66 -3.06 4.05
C VAL A 151 -5.60 -1.74 3.28
N GLN A 152 -6.26 -1.63 2.12
CA GLN A 152 -6.37 -0.39 1.34
C GLN A 152 -7.14 0.71 2.09
N LYS A 153 -8.27 0.38 2.72
CA LYS A 153 -9.06 1.32 3.53
C LYS A 153 -8.25 1.87 4.70
N MET A 154 -7.47 1.02 5.37
CA MET A 154 -6.53 1.44 6.41
C MET A 154 -5.48 2.39 5.84
N ARG A 155 -4.90 2.09 4.68
CA ARG A 155 -3.93 2.98 4.03
C ARG A 155 -4.52 4.33 3.67
N ARG A 156 -5.71 4.37 3.04
CA ARG A 156 -6.43 5.62 2.72
C ARG A 156 -6.68 6.45 3.97
N ARG A 157 -7.20 5.83 5.02
CA ARG A 157 -7.42 6.49 6.32
C ARG A 157 -6.14 7.07 6.93
N VAL A 158 -5.00 6.39 6.78
CA VAL A 158 -3.71 6.92 7.25
C VAL A 158 -3.33 8.18 6.49
N ILE A 159 -3.54 8.23 5.17
CA ILE A 159 -3.25 9.41 4.35
C ILE A 159 -4.22 10.56 4.66
N GLU A 160 -5.52 10.26 4.78
CA GLU A 160 -6.57 11.25 5.10
C GLU A 160 -6.37 11.93 6.46
N ASN A 161 -5.66 11.29 7.40
CA ASN A 161 -5.33 11.85 8.70
C ASN A 161 -4.08 12.75 8.68
N ILE A 162 -3.35 12.84 7.57
CA ILE A 162 -2.20 13.74 7.44
C ILE A 162 -2.77 15.15 7.16
N PRO A 163 -2.34 16.19 7.91
CA PRO A 163 -2.76 17.56 7.64
C PRO A 163 -2.46 17.95 6.18
N ALA A 164 -3.41 18.59 5.50
CA ALA A 164 -3.33 18.87 4.05
C ALA A 164 -2.05 19.63 3.64
N GLY A 165 -1.57 20.56 4.48
CA GLY A 165 -0.33 21.32 4.24
C GLY A 165 0.97 20.53 4.48
N GLU A 166 0.88 19.32 5.03
CA GLU A 166 2.02 18.47 5.39
C GLU A 166 2.16 17.25 4.46
N VAL A 167 1.13 16.91 3.67
CA VAL A 167 1.08 15.68 2.86
C VAL A 167 2.31 15.52 1.96
N ASP A 168 2.68 16.58 1.23
CA ASP A 168 3.82 16.56 0.30
C ASP A 168 5.17 16.51 1.02
N ARG A 169 5.19 16.80 2.33
CA ARG A 169 6.39 16.82 3.18
C ARG A 169 6.54 15.59 4.06
N GLU A 170 5.51 14.77 4.16
CA GLU A 170 5.46 13.64 5.05
C GLU A 170 6.16 12.42 4.44
N LEU A 171 7.41 12.21 4.85
CA LEU A 171 8.33 11.22 4.26
C LEU A 171 7.92 9.77 4.53
N LYS A 172 7.26 9.52 5.67
CA LYS A 172 6.93 8.16 6.11
C LYS A 172 5.53 7.77 5.65
N LEU A 173 4.54 8.61 5.95
CA LEU A 173 3.12 8.30 5.75
C LEU A 173 2.56 8.89 4.44
N GLY A 174 3.23 9.87 3.83
CA GLY A 174 2.77 10.48 2.58
C GLY A 174 2.76 9.49 1.40
N PRO A 175 2.08 9.83 0.30
CA PRO A 175 2.08 9.02 -0.92
C PRO A 175 3.49 8.85 -1.49
N GLY A 176 3.90 7.62 -1.78
CA GLY A 176 5.27 7.30 -2.21
C GLY A 176 6.31 7.28 -1.08
N GLY A 177 5.87 7.33 0.18
CA GLY A 177 6.73 7.34 1.36
C GLY A 177 7.24 5.96 1.77
N LEU A 178 8.01 5.93 2.89
CA LEU A 178 8.56 4.69 3.45
C LEU A 178 7.49 3.62 3.69
N ARG A 179 6.32 4.04 4.19
CA ARG A 179 5.24 3.11 4.52
C ARG A 179 4.68 2.43 3.29
N ASP A 180 4.68 3.07 2.12
CA ASP A 180 4.19 2.45 0.88
C ASP A 180 5.11 1.32 0.40
N VAL A 181 6.42 1.44 0.62
CA VAL A 181 7.36 0.35 0.34
C VAL A 181 7.15 -0.80 1.32
N GLU A 182 7.17 -0.52 2.63
CA GLU A 182 6.96 -1.53 3.68
C GLU A 182 5.67 -2.31 3.43
N PHE A 183 4.61 -1.59 3.11
CA PHE A 183 3.29 -2.14 2.89
C PHE A 183 3.18 -2.99 1.62
N ALA A 184 3.76 -2.54 0.50
CA ALA A 184 3.78 -3.32 -0.73
C ALA A 184 4.53 -4.65 -0.53
N VAL A 185 5.68 -4.61 0.13
CA VAL A 185 6.46 -5.81 0.46
C VAL A 185 5.67 -6.73 1.38
N GLN A 186 5.14 -6.21 2.49
CA GLN A 186 4.37 -7.01 3.47
C GLN A 186 3.11 -7.64 2.87
N MET A 187 2.41 -6.94 1.98
CA MET A 187 1.26 -7.50 1.28
C MET A 187 1.68 -8.72 0.44
N LEU A 188 2.74 -8.56 -0.37
CA LEU A 188 3.26 -9.64 -1.20
C LEU A 188 3.75 -10.82 -0.35
N GLN A 189 4.35 -10.55 0.82
CA GLN A 189 4.71 -11.59 1.78
C GLN A 189 3.48 -12.34 2.30
N LEU A 190 2.39 -11.66 2.67
CA LEU A 190 1.19 -12.34 3.17
C LEU A 190 0.52 -13.19 2.09
N VAL A 191 0.50 -12.72 0.84
CA VAL A 191 -0.12 -13.47 -0.26
C VAL A 191 0.73 -14.66 -0.71
N HIS A 192 2.04 -14.51 -0.84
CA HIS A 192 2.91 -15.54 -1.42
C HIS A 192 3.67 -16.36 -0.36
N GLY A 193 3.86 -15.80 0.84
CA GLY A 193 4.58 -16.44 1.94
C GLY A 193 3.88 -17.68 2.49
N ARG A 194 2.58 -17.87 2.21
CA ARG A 194 1.85 -19.11 2.54
C ARG A 194 2.52 -20.34 1.90
N SER A 195 2.87 -20.23 0.61
CA SER A 195 3.45 -21.29 -0.20
C SER A 195 4.97 -21.22 -0.28
N ASP A 196 5.57 -20.03 -0.12
CA ASP A 196 7.01 -19.82 -0.21
C ASP A 196 7.59 -19.30 1.11
N ARG A 197 8.28 -20.18 1.84
CA ARG A 197 8.91 -19.82 3.13
C ARG A 197 10.08 -18.85 2.97
N SER A 198 10.69 -18.74 1.80
CA SER A 198 11.81 -17.82 1.57
C SER A 198 11.40 -16.34 1.68
N LEU A 199 10.10 -16.06 1.50
CA LEU A 199 9.53 -14.71 1.60
C LEU A 199 9.26 -14.28 3.04
N ARG A 200 9.46 -15.15 4.04
CA ARG A 200 9.02 -14.92 5.43
C ARG A 200 9.98 -14.10 6.29
N SER A 201 10.96 -13.42 5.68
CA SER A 201 11.88 -12.53 6.40
C SER A 201 11.15 -11.31 6.99
N GLY A 202 11.40 -11.00 8.26
CA GLY A 202 10.90 -9.77 8.89
C GLY A 202 11.60 -8.48 8.40
N SER A 203 12.77 -8.59 7.76
CA SER A 203 13.46 -7.45 7.15
C SER A 203 12.87 -7.14 5.77
N THR A 204 12.47 -5.89 5.57
CA THR A 204 11.81 -5.38 4.36
C THR A 204 12.69 -5.54 3.12
N LEU A 205 13.98 -5.19 3.21
CA LEU A 205 14.88 -5.27 2.06
C LEU A 205 15.25 -6.72 1.72
N VAL A 206 15.41 -7.59 2.72
CA VAL A 206 15.64 -9.03 2.50
C VAL A 206 14.41 -9.67 1.84
N ALA A 207 13.20 -9.33 2.31
CA ALA A 207 11.96 -9.80 1.71
C ALA A 207 11.79 -9.29 0.28
N LEU A 208 12.10 -8.01 0.01
CA LEU A 208 12.07 -7.43 -1.34
C LEU A 208 13.05 -8.12 -2.29
N GLN A 209 14.26 -8.44 -1.81
CA GLN A 209 15.24 -9.20 -2.58
C GLN A 209 14.74 -10.61 -2.91
N ALA A 210 14.14 -11.31 -1.93
CA ALA A 210 13.55 -12.63 -2.14
C ALA A 210 12.38 -12.58 -3.14
N LEU A 211 11.52 -11.56 -3.04
CA LEU A 211 10.43 -11.32 -3.99
C LEU A 211 10.94 -11.09 -5.42
N GLY A 212 12.04 -10.33 -5.57
CA GLY A 212 12.68 -10.11 -6.87
C GLY A 212 13.37 -11.35 -7.43
N ALA A 213 14.01 -12.16 -6.56
CA ALA A 213 14.68 -13.39 -6.95
C ALA A 213 13.69 -14.49 -7.36
N GLY A 214 12.56 -14.61 -6.65
CA GLY A 214 11.47 -15.55 -6.93
C GLY A 214 10.55 -15.13 -8.08
N GLY A 215 10.76 -13.95 -8.67
CA GLY A 215 9.98 -13.46 -9.82
C GLY A 215 8.60 -12.89 -9.47
N TYR A 216 8.28 -12.73 -8.18
CA TYR A 216 7.04 -12.09 -7.72
C TYR A 216 7.03 -10.58 -8.02
N VAL A 217 8.22 -9.99 -8.09
CA VAL A 217 8.46 -8.60 -8.49
C VAL A 217 9.50 -8.60 -9.61
N GLY A 218 9.26 -7.82 -10.66
CA GLY A 218 10.25 -7.66 -11.72
C GLY A 218 11.58 -7.14 -11.17
N ARG A 219 12.72 -7.72 -11.58
CA ARG A 219 14.05 -7.40 -11.01
C ARG A 219 14.38 -5.91 -11.03
N VAL A 220 13.98 -5.21 -12.10
CA VAL A 220 14.15 -3.75 -12.24
C VAL A 220 13.28 -3.00 -11.23
N ASP A 221 12.04 -3.43 -11.02
CA ASP A 221 11.12 -2.81 -10.06
C ASP A 221 11.61 -3.04 -8.62
N ALA A 222 12.11 -4.25 -8.31
CA ALA A 222 12.70 -4.56 -7.00
C ALA A 222 13.94 -3.71 -6.69
N ALA A 223 14.85 -3.56 -7.66
CA ALA A 223 16.03 -2.72 -7.52
C ALA A 223 15.66 -1.24 -7.32
N GLN A 224 14.65 -0.74 -8.05
CA GLN A 224 14.15 0.63 -7.90
C GLN A 224 13.52 0.88 -6.52
N LEU A 225 12.77 -0.09 -5.97
CA LEU A 225 12.22 0.00 -4.63
C LEU A 225 13.29 -0.07 -3.53
N ASP A 226 14.31 -0.93 -3.69
CA ASP A 226 15.44 -1.00 -2.75
C ASP A 226 16.17 0.34 -2.66
N ASP A 227 16.54 0.92 -3.82
CA ASP A 227 17.22 2.20 -3.91
C ASP A 227 16.38 3.34 -3.31
N ALA A 228 15.08 3.38 -3.64
CA ALA A 228 14.16 4.36 -3.05
C ALA A 228 14.01 4.20 -1.54
N TYR A 229 13.86 2.98 -1.02
CA TYR A 229 13.75 2.74 0.42
C TYR A 229 15.01 3.18 1.18
N ARG A 230 16.19 2.84 0.66
CA ARG A 230 17.48 3.24 1.25
C ARG A 230 17.63 4.76 1.25
N PHE A 231 17.29 5.43 0.15
CA PHE A 231 17.32 6.89 0.07
C PHE A 231 16.37 7.52 1.09
N LEU A 232 15.10 7.13 1.09
CA LEU A 232 14.08 7.69 1.99
C LEU A 232 14.43 7.43 3.46
N ARG A 233 14.96 6.24 3.79
CA ARG A 233 15.40 5.90 5.15
C ARG A 233 16.60 6.74 5.58
N SER A 234 17.57 6.92 4.69
CA SER A 234 18.73 7.78 4.93
C SER A 234 18.30 9.24 5.14
N LEU A 235 17.39 9.75 4.32
CA LEU A 235 16.82 11.08 4.48
C LEU A 235 16.13 11.24 5.85
N GLU A 236 15.29 10.28 6.24
CA GLU A 236 14.64 10.26 7.56
C GLU A 236 15.68 10.33 8.69
N HIS A 237 16.74 9.52 8.60
CA HIS A 237 17.82 9.52 9.57
C HIS A 237 18.54 10.88 9.66
N ARG A 238 18.83 11.52 8.52
CA ARG A 238 19.50 12.84 8.49
C ARG A 238 18.63 13.98 9.01
N ILE A 239 17.31 13.87 8.87
CA ILE A 239 16.35 14.79 9.47
C ILE A 239 16.34 14.61 11.00
N GLN A 240 16.23 13.37 11.48
CA GLN A 240 16.08 13.08 12.91
C GLN A 240 17.37 13.34 13.71
N LEU A 241 18.53 13.00 13.15
CA LEU A 241 19.81 13.01 13.87
C LEU A 241 20.26 14.41 14.30
N TYR A 242 19.93 15.46 13.54
CA TYR A 242 20.44 16.80 13.82
C TYR A 242 19.93 17.41 15.13
N LYS A 243 18.65 17.21 15.44
CA LYS A 243 18.01 17.69 16.67
C LYS A 243 17.66 16.56 17.64
N LEU A 244 18.00 15.32 17.29
CA LEU A 244 17.55 14.09 17.97
C LEU A 244 16.03 14.09 18.21
N ARG A 245 15.26 14.53 17.20
CA ARG A 245 13.80 14.62 17.29
C ARG A 245 13.14 13.61 16.36
N ARG A 246 12.10 12.97 16.87
CA ARG A 246 11.20 12.14 16.06
C ARG A 246 10.32 13.05 15.20
N THR A 247 10.69 13.22 13.95
CA THR A 247 9.89 13.87 12.92
C THR A 247 9.99 13.07 11.62
N HIS A 248 8.92 13.13 10.84
CA HIS A 248 8.84 12.56 9.50
C HIS A 248 8.60 13.64 8.43
N LEU A 249 8.50 14.91 8.86
CA LEU A 249 8.36 16.05 7.95
C LEU A 249 9.73 16.51 7.48
N VAL A 250 9.88 16.62 6.16
CA VAL A 250 11.04 17.29 5.56
C VAL A 250 10.97 18.78 5.90
N PRO A 251 12.05 19.42 6.39
CA PRO A 251 12.03 20.84 6.76
C PRO A 251 11.86 21.76 5.53
N GLU A 252 11.36 22.97 5.77
CA GLU A 252 11.23 24.02 4.73
C GLU A 252 12.44 24.95 4.66
N ASP A 253 13.12 25.15 5.78
CA ASP A 253 14.23 26.09 5.87
C ASP A 253 15.42 25.67 4.99
N ASP A 254 15.92 26.60 4.19
CA ASP A 254 17.00 26.38 3.24
C ASP A 254 18.30 25.93 3.91
N ALA A 255 18.60 26.41 5.13
CA ALA A 255 19.80 26.00 5.85
C ALA A 255 19.68 24.53 6.29
N ASP A 256 18.51 24.12 6.78
CA ASP A 256 18.22 22.72 7.11
C ASP A 256 18.28 21.81 5.87
N LEU A 257 17.66 22.22 4.76
CA LEU A 257 17.70 21.48 3.49
C LEU A 257 19.13 21.35 2.93
N ARG A 258 19.91 22.44 2.95
CA ARG A 258 21.31 22.45 2.52
C ARG A 258 22.16 21.49 3.35
N ARG A 259 21.97 21.49 4.67
CA ARG A 259 22.67 20.58 5.60
C ARG A 259 22.33 19.12 5.28
N ILE A 260 21.04 18.81 5.11
CA ILE A 260 20.59 17.45 4.78
C ILE A 260 21.18 17.00 3.44
N GLY A 261 21.04 17.80 2.38
CA GLY A 261 21.58 17.47 1.06
C GLY A 261 23.09 17.20 1.10
N ARG A 262 23.86 18.05 1.77
CA ARG A 262 25.31 17.84 1.96
C ARG A 262 25.63 16.55 2.72
N SER A 263 24.85 16.21 3.75
CA SER A 263 25.03 14.97 4.52
C SER A 263 24.69 13.70 3.74
N LEU A 264 23.98 13.84 2.61
CA LEU A 264 23.69 12.77 1.65
C LEU A 264 24.67 12.79 0.46
N GLY A 265 25.71 13.62 0.50
CA GLY A 265 26.75 13.68 -0.53
C GLY A 265 26.48 14.65 -1.68
N MET A 266 25.42 15.45 -1.63
CA MET A 266 25.10 16.45 -2.65
C MET A 266 25.98 17.69 -2.45
N ARG A 267 26.88 17.99 -3.39
CA ARG A 267 27.97 18.96 -3.19
C ARG A 267 27.74 20.31 -3.87
N THR A 268 27.23 20.30 -5.10
CA THR A 268 27.14 21.52 -5.92
C THR A 268 25.89 22.31 -5.58
N GLU A 269 24.72 21.71 -5.77
CA GLU A 269 23.43 22.34 -5.48
C GLU A 269 22.62 21.48 -4.50
N PRO A 270 23.01 21.40 -3.22
CA PRO A 270 22.47 20.43 -2.27
C PRO A 270 20.95 20.50 -2.10
N ILE A 271 20.34 21.69 -2.13
CA ILE A 271 18.89 21.86 -2.00
C ILE A 271 18.19 21.34 -3.26
N THR A 272 18.61 21.81 -4.44
CA THR A 272 18.02 21.45 -5.72
C THR A 272 18.21 19.96 -6.06
N GLU A 273 19.38 19.40 -5.76
CA GLU A 273 19.68 17.98 -5.93
C GLU A 273 18.84 17.12 -4.97
N LEU A 274 18.67 17.56 -3.71
CA LEU A 274 17.85 16.86 -2.72
C LEU A 274 16.39 16.81 -3.17
N GLY A 275 15.81 17.95 -3.55
CA GLY A 275 14.44 18.03 -4.02
C GLY A 275 14.20 17.16 -5.26
N ARG A 276 15.13 17.18 -6.23
CA ARG A 276 15.06 16.32 -7.42
C ARG A 276 15.14 14.84 -7.09
N ALA A 277 16.09 14.44 -6.25
CA ALA A 277 16.27 13.05 -5.84
C ALA A 277 15.03 12.54 -5.08
N TRP A 278 14.55 13.31 -4.11
CA TRP A 278 13.39 12.94 -3.32
C TRP A 278 12.13 12.81 -4.18
N LYS A 279 11.81 13.80 -5.02
CA LYS A 279 10.66 13.73 -5.93
C LYS A 279 10.73 12.51 -6.86
N ARG A 280 11.93 12.19 -7.36
CA ARG A 280 12.16 10.99 -8.19
C ARG A 280 11.85 9.71 -7.42
N HIS A 281 12.40 9.53 -6.23
CA HIS A 281 12.18 8.31 -5.43
C HIS A 281 10.71 8.18 -5.01
N THR A 282 10.08 9.25 -4.54
CA THR A 282 8.65 9.24 -4.17
C THR A 282 7.77 8.89 -5.36
N SER A 283 8.04 9.44 -6.56
CA SER A 283 7.30 9.10 -7.78
C SER A 283 7.49 7.64 -8.20
N VAL A 284 8.70 7.10 -8.05
CA VAL A 284 9.00 5.69 -8.32
C VAL A 284 8.24 4.80 -7.35
N VAL A 285 8.29 5.08 -6.05
CA VAL A 285 7.57 4.30 -5.04
C VAL A 285 6.08 4.34 -5.30
N ARG A 286 5.49 5.52 -5.56
CA ARG A 286 4.06 5.64 -5.86
C ARG A 286 3.66 4.78 -7.07
N ARG A 287 4.36 4.95 -8.19
CA ARG A 287 4.10 4.17 -9.41
C ARG A 287 4.26 2.67 -9.18
N LEU A 288 5.31 2.25 -8.47
CA LEU A 288 5.59 0.83 -8.23
C LEU A 288 4.66 0.22 -7.19
N HIS A 289 4.26 0.98 -6.17
CA HIS A 289 3.23 0.58 -5.23
C HIS A 289 1.94 0.30 -5.99
N GLU A 290 1.43 1.25 -6.76
CA GLU A 290 0.25 1.05 -7.62
C GLU A 290 0.45 -0.19 -8.52
N LYS A 291 1.55 -0.23 -9.31
CA LYS A 291 1.85 -1.34 -10.21
C LYS A 291 1.91 -2.70 -9.52
N LEU A 292 2.54 -2.84 -8.37
CA LEU A 292 2.72 -4.12 -7.68
C LEU A 292 1.43 -4.67 -7.08
N PHE A 293 0.50 -3.78 -6.74
CA PHE A 293 -0.83 -4.21 -6.32
C PHE A 293 -1.59 -4.86 -7.48
N TYR A 294 -1.45 -4.34 -8.71
CA TYR A 294 -2.32 -4.70 -9.84
C TYR A 294 -1.68 -5.52 -10.99
N ARG A 295 -0.36 -5.48 -11.18
CA ARG A 295 0.33 -6.16 -12.30
C ARG A 295 0.24 -7.69 -12.27
N PRO A 296 0.35 -8.38 -11.12
CA PRO A 296 0.31 -9.85 -11.11
C PRO A 296 -1.04 -10.42 -11.61
N LEU A 297 -2.13 -9.65 -11.49
CA LEU A 297 -3.44 -10.01 -12.09
C LEU A 297 -3.40 -10.03 -13.61
N LEU A 298 -2.58 -9.17 -14.22
CA LEU A 298 -2.50 -9.03 -15.66
C LEU A 298 -1.55 -10.05 -16.28
N ASP A 299 -0.49 -10.44 -15.58
CA ASP A 299 0.40 -11.51 -16.03
C ASP A 299 -0.29 -12.89 -15.94
N ALA A 300 -1.27 -13.07 -15.03
CA ALA A 300 -2.12 -14.26 -14.98
C ALA A 300 -3.06 -14.39 -16.21
N VAL A 301 -3.36 -13.27 -16.87
CA VAL A 301 -4.44 -13.15 -17.85
C VAL A 301 -3.91 -12.89 -19.27
N ALA A 302 -2.82 -12.13 -19.39
CA ALA A 302 -2.11 -11.98 -20.64
C ALA A 302 -1.22 -13.22 -20.84
N GLN A 303 -1.47 -13.99 -21.89
CA GLN A 303 -0.59 -15.09 -22.31
C GLN A 303 0.79 -14.55 -22.76
N LEU A 304 1.60 -14.09 -21.82
CA LEU A 304 2.92 -13.50 -22.06
C LEU A 304 4.03 -14.54 -21.95
N ALA A 305 5.17 -14.15 -22.54
CA ALA A 305 6.26 -14.98 -23.03
C ALA A 305 6.82 -16.02 -22.02
N PRO A 306 7.46 -17.10 -22.50
CA PRO A 306 8.03 -18.13 -21.63
C PRO A 306 9.14 -17.52 -20.75
N GLY A 307 8.98 -17.54 -19.42
CA GLY A 307 10.05 -17.17 -18.48
C GLY A 307 9.64 -16.38 -17.23
N GLU A 308 8.43 -15.82 -17.17
CA GLU A 308 7.91 -15.15 -15.95
C GLU A 308 6.98 -16.11 -15.16
N ALA A 309 7.08 -16.09 -13.83
CA ALA A 309 6.28 -16.95 -12.95
C ALA A 309 4.78 -16.59 -13.06
N ARG A 310 3.97 -17.52 -13.57
CA ARG A 310 2.52 -17.32 -13.76
C ARG A 310 1.77 -17.45 -12.44
N LEU A 311 0.89 -16.50 -12.15
CA LEU A 311 -0.18 -16.69 -11.17
C LEU A 311 -1.18 -17.74 -11.69
N SER A 312 -1.64 -18.63 -10.82
CA SER A 312 -2.75 -19.52 -11.18
C SER A 312 -4.04 -18.71 -11.37
N THR A 313 -4.96 -19.23 -12.19
CA THR A 313 -6.27 -18.60 -12.40
C THR A 313 -7.02 -18.39 -11.08
N GLU A 314 -6.86 -19.31 -10.13
CA GLU A 314 -7.47 -19.20 -8.80
C GLU A 314 -6.86 -18.04 -7.99
N ALA A 315 -5.53 -17.92 -7.97
CA ALA A 315 -4.88 -16.83 -7.26
C ALA A 315 -5.15 -15.45 -7.91
N ALA A 316 -5.44 -15.41 -9.22
CA ALA A 316 -5.90 -14.20 -9.89
C ALA A 316 -7.35 -13.84 -9.50
N ARG A 317 -8.23 -14.83 -9.31
CA ARG A 317 -9.59 -14.63 -8.80
C ARG A 317 -9.59 -14.12 -7.38
N GLU A 318 -8.86 -14.80 -6.48
CA GLU A 318 -8.69 -14.40 -5.08
C GLU A 318 -8.27 -12.92 -4.99
N ARG A 319 -7.32 -12.50 -5.84
CA ARG A 319 -6.80 -11.15 -5.83
C ARG A 319 -7.76 -10.10 -6.42
N LEU A 320 -8.62 -10.44 -7.38
CA LEU A 320 -9.69 -9.54 -7.86
C LEU A 320 -10.79 -9.36 -6.81
N VAL A 321 -11.19 -10.44 -6.13
CA VAL A 321 -12.10 -10.34 -4.97
C VAL A 321 -11.50 -9.40 -3.92
N ALA A 322 -10.21 -9.57 -3.66
CA ALA A 322 -9.47 -8.70 -2.75
C ALA A 322 -9.42 -7.23 -3.23
N LEU A 323 -9.56 -6.95 -4.52
CA LEU A 323 -9.65 -5.57 -5.02
C LEU A 323 -11.06 -4.99 -5.01
N GLY A 324 -12.05 -5.71 -4.49
CA GLY A 324 -13.45 -5.25 -4.43
C GLY A 324 -14.26 -5.56 -5.69
N TYR A 325 -13.78 -6.41 -6.58
CA TYR A 325 -14.58 -6.91 -7.71
C TYR A 325 -15.54 -8.00 -7.23
N ALA A 326 -16.84 -7.78 -7.44
CA ALA A 326 -17.90 -8.69 -7.08
C ALA A 326 -17.98 -9.90 -8.01
N ASP A 327 -17.62 -9.75 -9.30
CA ASP A 327 -17.51 -10.86 -10.26
C ASP A 327 -16.07 -11.00 -10.79
N PRO A 328 -15.15 -11.61 -10.00
CA PRO A 328 -13.77 -11.84 -10.43
C PRO A 328 -13.69 -12.68 -11.71
N SER A 329 -14.69 -13.53 -11.99
CA SER A 329 -14.73 -14.33 -13.21
C SER A 329 -14.94 -13.46 -14.44
N ALA A 330 -15.90 -12.53 -14.39
CA ALA A 330 -16.14 -11.57 -15.46
C ALA A 330 -14.97 -10.61 -15.63
N ALA A 331 -14.42 -10.11 -14.53
CA ALA A 331 -13.25 -9.24 -14.54
C ALA A 331 -12.06 -9.91 -15.24
N LEU A 332 -11.73 -11.16 -14.93
CA LEU A 332 -10.68 -11.90 -15.65
C LEU A 332 -10.96 -12.02 -17.14
N ARG A 333 -12.20 -12.33 -17.55
CA ARG A 333 -12.56 -12.38 -18.98
C ARG A 333 -12.40 -11.03 -19.67
N HIS A 334 -12.67 -9.92 -18.98
CA HIS A 334 -12.49 -8.57 -19.52
C HIS A 334 -11.02 -8.21 -19.64
N LEU A 335 -10.22 -8.54 -18.64
CA LEU A 335 -8.77 -8.39 -18.66
C LEU A 335 -8.15 -9.21 -19.80
N GLU A 336 -8.63 -10.43 -20.03
CA GLU A 336 -8.14 -11.30 -21.10
C GLU A 336 -8.42 -10.70 -22.46
N ALA A 337 -9.64 -10.22 -22.67
CA ALA A 337 -10.03 -9.54 -23.91
C ALA A 337 -9.20 -8.27 -24.19
N LEU A 338 -8.77 -7.55 -23.15
CA LEU A 338 -8.01 -6.30 -23.31
C LEU A 338 -6.50 -6.52 -23.46
N ALA A 339 -5.94 -7.51 -22.77
CA ALA A 339 -4.51 -7.70 -22.61
C ALA A 339 -3.93 -8.85 -23.47
N SER A 340 -4.77 -9.72 -24.02
CA SER A 340 -4.34 -10.85 -24.86
C SER A 340 -3.89 -10.42 -26.25
N GLY A 341 -2.99 -11.22 -26.83
CA GLY A 341 -2.47 -11.03 -28.18
C GLY A 341 -1.23 -10.13 -28.28
N VAL A 342 -0.76 -9.98 -29.53
CA VAL A 342 0.50 -9.29 -29.87
C VAL A 342 0.29 -7.91 -30.51
N THR A 343 -0.93 -7.39 -30.48
CA THR A 343 -1.26 -6.09 -31.09
C THR A 343 -0.72 -4.92 -30.28
N ARG A 344 -0.49 -3.77 -30.94
CA ARG A 344 -0.12 -2.52 -30.27
C ARG A 344 -1.17 -2.09 -29.23
N LYS A 345 -2.46 -2.31 -29.49
CA LYS A 345 -3.56 -2.11 -28.53
C LYS A 345 -3.32 -2.94 -27.26
N ALA A 346 -3.11 -4.24 -27.39
CA ALA A 346 -2.88 -5.13 -26.25
C ALA A 346 -1.64 -4.75 -25.45
N ALA A 347 -0.54 -4.34 -26.11
CA ALA A 347 0.67 -3.89 -25.42
C ALA A 347 0.45 -2.61 -24.59
N ILE A 348 -0.28 -1.63 -25.13
CA ILE A 348 -0.66 -0.41 -24.41
C ILE A 348 -1.59 -0.74 -23.24
N GLN A 349 -2.61 -1.57 -23.47
CA GLN A 349 -3.55 -2.01 -22.44
C GLN A 349 -2.85 -2.73 -21.28
N ARG A 350 -1.91 -3.64 -21.55
CA ARG A 350 -1.10 -4.29 -20.51
C ARG A 350 -0.32 -3.31 -19.64
N THR A 351 0.06 -2.16 -20.19
CA THR A 351 0.81 -1.13 -19.48
C THR A 351 -0.10 -0.27 -18.61
N LEU A 352 -1.33 0.00 -19.06
CA LEU A 352 -2.28 0.90 -18.40
C LEU A 352 -3.21 0.21 -17.41
N LEU A 353 -3.60 -1.02 -17.70
CA LEU A 353 -4.50 -1.80 -16.86
C LEU A 353 -4.08 -1.91 -15.39
N PRO A 354 -2.78 -1.99 -15.01
CA PRO A 354 -2.44 -2.03 -13.59
C PRO A 354 -2.93 -0.78 -12.86
N VAL A 355 -2.74 0.40 -13.46
CA VAL A 355 -3.14 1.67 -12.84
C VAL A 355 -4.66 1.83 -12.86
N LEU A 356 -5.30 1.49 -14.00
CA LEU A 356 -6.76 1.55 -14.15
C LEU A 356 -7.50 0.65 -13.18
N LEU A 357 -7.00 -0.58 -12.96
CA LEU A 357 -7.59 -1.53 -12.01
C LEU A 357 -7.66 -0.95 -10.59
N GLY A 358 -6.70 -0.12 -10.21
CA GLY A 358 -6.73 0.59 -8.94
C GLY A 358 -7.78 1.68 -8.87
N TRP A 359 -7.88 2.51 -9.91
CA TRP A 359 -8.91 3.54 -9.96
C TRP A 359 -10.33 2.96 -9.98
N PHE A 360 -10.53 1.82 -10.65
CA PHE A 360 -11.79 1.09 -10.58
C PHE A 360 -12.03 0.52 -9.18
N ALA A 361 -11.02 -0.09 -8.54
CA ALA A 361 -11.14 -0.63 -7.19
C ALA A 361 -11.48 0.45 -6.13
N ASP A 362 -11.04 1.69 -6.35
CA ASP A 362 -11.33 2.83 -5.47
C ASP A 362 -12.72 3.45 -5.69
N SER A 363 -13.51 2.93 -6.63
CA SER A 363 -14.81 3.48 -7.03
C SER A 363 -16.02 2.76 -6.40
N ALA A 364 -17.22 3.22 -6.74
CA ALA A 364 -18.47 2.62 -6.26
C ALA A 364 -18.82 1.28 -6.93
N ASP A 365 -18.39 1.06 -8.18
CA ASP A 365 -18.68 -0.16 -8.94
C ASP A 365 -17.48 -0.54 -9.84
N PRO A 366 -16.50 -1.29 -9.30
CA PRO A 366 -15.29 -1.69 -10.02
C PRO A 366 -15.59 -2.57 -11.25
N ASP A 367 -16.56 -3.49 -11.13
CA ASP A 367 -16.95 -4.40 -12.21
C ASP A 367 -17.57 -3.63 -13.39
N ALA A 368 -18.49 -2.70 -13.13
CA ALA A 368 -19.06 -1.84 -14.16
C ALA A 368 -18.01 -0.94 -14.81
N GLY A 369 -17.08 -0.39 -14.01
CA GLY A 369 -15.96 0.41 -14.50
C GLY A 369 -15.09 -0.36 -15.51
N LEU A 370 -14.67 -1.58 -15.15
CA LEU A 370 -13.86 -2.42 -16.02
C LEU A 370 -14.60 -2.87 -17.29
N LEU A 371 -15.88 -3.24 -17.17
CA LEU A 371 -16.71 -3.58 -18.33
C LEU A 371 -16.91 -2.37 -19.26
N GLY A 372 -17.20 -1.20 -18.70
CA GLY A 372 -17.34 0.05 -19.45
C GLY A 372 -16.05 0.38 -20.19
N PHE A 373 -14.91 0.26 -19.53
CA PHE A 373 -13.61 0.51 -20.11
C PHE A 373 -13.30 -0.46 -21.26
N ARG A 374 -13.65 -1.74 -21.09
CA ARG A 374 -13.54 -2.73 -22.17
C ARG A 374 -14.36 -2.31 -23.39
N LYS A 375 -15.63 -1.95 -23.20
CA LYS A 375 -16.52 -1.56 -24.29
C LYS A 375 -16.03 -0.32 -25.03
N VAL A 376 -15.57 0.71 -24.30
CA VAL A 376 -14.96 1.91 -24.91
C VAL A 376 -13.68 1.54 -25.66
N SER A 377 -12.82 0.70 -25.08
CA SER A 377 -11.60 0.21 -25.71
C SER A 377 -11.87 -0.65 -26.95
N ASP A 378 -13.01 -1.33 -27.03
CA ASP A 378 -13.41 -2.09 -28.21
C ASP A 378 -13.98 -1.19 -29.32
N ALA A 379 -14.73 -0.15 -28.95
CA ALA A 379 -15.23 0.85 -29.90
C ALA A 379 -14.11 1.72 -30.49
N LEU A 380 -13.17 2.20 -29.64
CA LEU A 380 -12.15 3.17 -30.02
C LEU A 380 -10.75 2.58 -30.13
N GLY A 381 -10.51 1.32 -29.78
CA GLY A 381 -9.15 0.77 -29.71
C GLY A 381 -8.40 0.68 -31.03
N LYS A 382 -9.05 0.99 -32.16
CA LYS A 382 -8.43 1.14 -33.49
C LYS A 382 -8.11 2.59 -33.83
N THR A 383 -8.59 3.57 -33.07
CA THR A 383 -8.35 4.99 -33.33
C THR A 383 -7.00 5.42 -32.73
N PRO A 384 -6.05 5.91 -33.53
CA PRO A 384 -4.71 6.24 -33.03
C PRO A 384 -4.69 7.35 -31.98
N TRP A 385 -5.66 8.27 -32.01
CA TRP A 385 -5.76 9.36 -31.04
C TRP A 385 -6.15 8.85 -29.66
N TYR A 386 -7.07 7.88 -29.55
CA TYR A 386 -7.50 7.32 -28.27
C TYR A 386 -6.38 6.57 -27.57
N LEU A 387 -5.62 5.76 -28.31
CA LEU A 387 -4.47 5.05 -27.77
C LEU A 387 -3.33 5.99 -27.33
N ARG A 388 -3.19 7.15 -27.99
CA ARG A 388 -2.24 8.21 -27.56
C ARG A 388 -2.75 8.91 -26.30
N LEU A 389 -4.02 9.32 -26.28
CA LEU A 389 -4.67 9.94 -25.14
C LEU A 389 -4.45 9.10 -23.86
N LEU A 390 -4.78 7.82 -23.92
CA LEU A 390 -4.62 6.92 -22.77
C LEU A 390 -3.16 6.72 -22.32
N ARG A 391 -2.19 6.82 -23.24
CA ARG A 391 -0.77 6.57 -22.95
C ARG A 391 -0.06 7.84 -22.45
N ASP A 392 -0.37 8.97 -23.07
CA ASP A 392 0.38 10.22 -22.96
C ASP A 392 -0.27 11.17 -21.94
N GLU A 393 -1.57 11.00 -21.65
CA GLU A 393 -2.33 11.86 -20.72
C GLU A 393 -2.94 11.04 -19.57
N GLY A 394 -2.16 10.83 -18.51
CA GLY A 394 -2.58 10.03 -17.35
C GLY A 394 -3.86 10.54 -16.66
N ALA A 395 -4.07 11.86 -16.65
CA ALA A 395 -5.28 12.47 -16.09
C ALA A 395 -6.55 12.11 -16.90
N ALA A 396 -6.44 11.96 -18.21
CA ALA A 396 -7.55 11.57 -19.07
C ALA A 396 -7.99 10.12 -18.78
N ALA A 397 -7.01 9.22 -18.59
CA ALA A 397 -7.26 7.84 -18.21
C ALA A 397 -7.88 7.73 -16.80
N GLU A 398 -7.46 8.56 -15.86
CA GLU A 398 -8.03 8.63 -14.51
C GLU A 398 -9.47 9.13 -14.52
N ASN A 399 -9.73 10.23 -15.24
CA ASN A 399 -11.08 10.78 -15.42
C ASN A 399 -12.00 9.77 -16.10
N LEU A 400 -11.51 9.07 -17.13
CA LEU A 400 -12.24 7.99 -17.78
C LEU A 400 -12.59 6.87 -16.80
N ALA A 401 -11.63 6.43 -15.99
CA ALA A 401 -11.89 5.41 -14.99
C ALA A 401 -12.98 5.83 -14.01
N ARG A 402 -12.86 7.05 -13.46
CA ARG A 402 -13.85 7.64 -12.54
C ARG A 402 -15.24 7.72 -13.17
N VAL A 403 -15.36 8.25 -14.39
CA VAL A 403 -16.66 8.38 -15.09
C VAL A 403 -17.30 7.03 -15.31
N LEU A 404 -16.52 6.04 -15.77
CA LEU A 404 -16.99 4.69 -16.05
C LEU A 404 -17.49 3.96 -14.81
N SER A 405 -17.03 4.37 -13.63
CA SER A 405 -17.34 3.75 -12.35
C SER A 405 -18.21 4.59 -11.41
N ALA A 406 -18.67 5.77 -11.82
CA ALA A 406 -19.41 6.72 -10.97
C ALA A 406 -20.94 6.52 -10.94
N GLY A 407 -21.50 5.55 -11.68
CA GLY A 407 -22.95 5.28 -11.75
C GLY A 407 -23.39 4.82 -13.13
N ARG A 408 -24.70 4.76 -13.41
CA ARG A 408 -25.21 4.23 -14.70
C ARG A 408 -25.29 5.26 -15.83
N LEU A 409 -25.64 6.52 -15.51
CA LEU A 409 -25.99 7.53 -16.52
C LEU A 409 -24.80 7.92 -17.40
N ALA A 410 -23.68 8.35 -16.79
CA ALA A 410 -22.53 8.85 -17.53
C ALA A 410 -21.85 7.76 -18.38
N PRO A 411 -21.64 6.52 -17.89
CA PRO A 411 -21.13 5.43 -18.73
C PRO A 411 -22.07 5.10 -19.90
N ASP A 412 -23.38 5.07 -19.69
CA ASP A 412 -24.34 4.80 -20.77
C ASP A 412 -24.31 5.87 -21.87
N LEU A 413 -24.17 7.14 -21.49
CA LEU A 413 -24.00 8.25 -22.43
C LEU A 413 -22.68 8.12 -23.19
N LEU A 414 -21.58 7.83 -22.49
CA LEU A 414 -20.26 7.67 -23.07
C LEU A 414 -20.19 6.46 -24.02
N LEU A 415 -20.81 5.33 -23.68
CA LEU A 415 -20.89 4.16 -24.56
C LEU A 415 -21.71 4.41 -25.82
N ARG A 416 -22.69 5.32 -25.75
CA ARG A 416 -23.48 5.76 -26.92
C ARG A 416 -22.77 6.83 -27.76
N ALA A 417 -21.73 7.46 -27.22
CA ALA A 417 -20.90 8.45 -27.90
C ALA A 417 -19.41 8.34 -27.47
N PRO A 418 -18.69 7.26 -27.84
CA PRO A 418 -17.35 7.00 -27.33
C PRO A 418 -16.34 8.12 -27.64
N GLU A 419 -16.48 8.81 -28.77
CA GLU A 419 -15.65 9.96 -29.15
C GLU A 419 -15.61 11.07 -28.06
N ALA A 420 -16.62 11.14 -27.19
CA ALA A 420 -16.67 12.08 -26.07
C ALA A 420 -15.55 11.88 -25.02
N VAL A 421 -14.85 10.74 -25.05
CA VAL A 421 -13.64 10.51 -24.24
C VAL A 421 -12.59 11.62 -24.46
N ALA A 422 -12.56 12.25 -25.64
CA ALA A 422 -11.65 13.36 -25.91
C ALA A 422 -11.83 14.56 -24.94
N LEU A 423 -13.04 14.79 -24.40
CA LEU A 423 -13.25 15.85 -23.39
C LEU A 423 -12.52 15.58 -22.08
N LEU A 424 -12.23 14.31 -21.78
CA LEU A 424 -11.63 13.92 -20.50
C LEU A 424 -10.14 14.27 -20.42
N GLY A 425 -9.50 14.52 -21.58
CA GLY A 425 -8.11 14.98 -21.66
C GLY A 425 -7.92 16.48 -21.92
N ASP A 426 -8.97 17.19 -22.32
CA ASP A 426 -8.87 18.61 -22.62
C ASP A 426 -8.87 19.47 -21.35
N GLN A 427 -8.04 20.51 -21.31
CA GLN A 427 -8.02 21.45 -20.19
C GLN A 427 -9.31 22.29 -20.20
N GLY A 428 -10.18 22.08 -19.21
CA GLY A 428 -11.51 22.68 -19.19
C GLY A 428 -12.55 21.89 -19.98
N GLY A 429 -12.23 20.70 -20.50
CA GLY A 429 -13.18 19.86 -21.23
C GLY A 429 -14.36 19.36 -20.39
N LEU A 430 -14.24 19.39 -19.06
CA LEU A 430 -15.32 19.08 -18.12
C LEU A 430 -16.14 20.30 -17.69
N GLU A 431 -15.81 21.50 -18.18
CA GLU A 431 -16.59 22.71 -17.92
C GLU A 431 -17.81 22.76 -18.85
N PRO A 432 -19.02 22.96 -18.32
CA PRO A 432 -20.22 23.06 -19.14
C PRO A 432 -20.14 24.24 -20.11
N ARG A 433 -20.37 23.97 -21.38
CA ARG A 433 -20.40 25.00 -22.44
C ARG A 433 -21.70 25.78 -22.38
N GLY A 434 -21.59 27.08 -22.65
CA GLY A 434 -22.75 27.96 -22.74
C GLY A 434 -23.66 27.62 -23.92
N ARG A 435 -24.97 27.89 -23.77
CA ARG A 435 -26.01 27.62 -24.79
C ARG A 435 -25.66 28.15 -26.18
N ALA A 436 -25.14 29.38 -26.28
CA ALA A 436 -24.81 29.99 -27.56
C ALA A 436 -23.73 29.22 -28.32
N HIS A 437 -22.75 28.67 -27.61
CA HIS A 437 -21.69 27.85 -28.21
C HIS A 437 -22.24 26.52 -28.73
N LEU A 438 -23.07 25.84 -27.92
CA LEU A 438 -23.71 24.58 -28.30
C LEU A 438 -24.64 24.75 -29.50
N GLU A 439 -25.39 25.84 -29.56
CA GLU A 439 -26.28 26.15 -30.68
C GLU A 439 -25.51 26.36 -31.99
N GLN A 440 -24.41 27.11 -31.94
CA GLN A 440 -23.54 27.29 -33.10
C GLN A 440 -22.93 25.97 -33.57
N GLU A 441 -22.46 25.13 -32.65
CA GLU A 441 -21.88 23.83 -32.97
C GLU A 441 -22.91 22.89 -33.61
N ILE A 442 -24.11 22.78 -33.04
CA ILE A 442 -25.19 21.95 -33.57
C ILE A 442 -25.59 22.42 -34.97
N LEU A 443 -25.79 23.73 -35.18
CA LEU A 443 -26.15 24.28 -36.49
C LEU A 443 -25.04 24.03 -37.52
N ALA A 444 -23.77 24.14 -37.13
CA ALA A 444 -22.64 23.88 -38.02
C ALA A 444 -22.52 22.39 -38.37
N ALA A 445 -22.81 21.48 -37.43
CA ALA A 445 -22.82 20.03 -37.67
C ALA A 445 -23.98 19.62 -38.57
N VAL A 446 -25.18 20.16 -38.33
CA VAL A 446 -26.39 19.91 -39.14
C VAL A 446 -26.21 20.37 -40.58
N ARG A 447 -25.61 21.55 -40.82
CA ARG A 447 -25.34 22.04 -42.19
C ARG A 447 -24.41 21.14 -43.00
N ARG A 448 -23.53 20.38 -42.33
CA ARG A 448 -22.57 19.46 -42.96
C ARG A 448 -23.11 18.03 -43.11
N ALA A 449 -24.31 17.76 -42.61
CA ALA A 449 -24.89 16.43 -42.64
C ALA A 449 -25.47 16.07 -44.01
N GLU A 450 -25.23 14.84 -44.45
CA GLU A 450 -25.82 14.28 -45.68
C GLU A 450 -27.27 13.84 -45.41
N GLY A 451 -28.17 14.82 -45.29
CA GLY A 451 -29.62 14.61 -45.15
C GLY A 451 -30.16 14.71 -43.72
N ALA A 452 -31.50 14.67 -43.60
CA ALA A 452 -32.22 14.98 -42.37
C ALA A 452 -31.96 13.97 -41.24
N GLU A 453 -31.85 12.67 -41.54
CA GLU A 453 -31.58 11.65 -40.53
C GLU A 453 -30.16 11.77 -39.95
N HIS A 454 -29.18 12.08 -40.81
CA HIS A 454 -27.81 12.34 -40.38
C HIS A 454 -27.74 13.60 -39.53
N ALA A 455 -28.45 14.67 -39.92
CA ALA A 455 -28.55 15.91 -39.17
C ALA A 455 -29.10 15.71 -37.74
N VAL A 456 -30.15 14.92 -37.59
CA VAL A 456 -30.71 14.57 -36.27
C VAL A 456 -29.69 13.79 -35.44
N THR A 457 -28.96 12.87 -36.05
CA THR A 457 -27.97 12.03 -35.37
C THR A 457 -26.81 12.86 -34.82
N VAL A 458 -26.25 13.78 -35.61
CA VAL A 458 -25.14 14.64 -35.17
C VAL A 458 -25.58 15.62 -34.08
N ALA A 459 -26.79 16.20 -34.18
CA ALA A 459 -27.34 17.09 -33.16
C ALA A 459 -27.54 16.36 -31.82
N ARG A 460 -28.07 15.12 -31.86
CA ARG A 460 -28.18 14.25 -30.68
C ARG A 460 -26.82 13.82 -30.12
N GLY A 461 -25.80 13.74 -30.97
CA GLY A 461 -24.41 13.50 -30.58
C GLY A 461 -23.87 14.61 -29.67
N VAL A 462 -23.98 15.87 -30.12
CA VAL A 462 -23.54 17.04 -29.34
C VAL A 462 -24.26 17.11 -28.00
N ARG A 463 -25.60 16.92 -27.99
CA ARG A 463 -26.36 16.91 -26.73
C ARG A 463 -25.91 15.80 -25.77
N ARG A 464 -25.67 14.58 -26.26
CA ARG A 464 -25.23 13.46 -25.42
C ARG A 464 -23.84 13.65 -24.83
N ARG A 465 -22.96 14.36 -25.54
CA ARG A 465 -21.60 14.67 -25.09
C ARG A 465 -21.59 15.68 -23.93
N GLU A 466 -22.56 16.58 -23.92
CA GLU A 466 -22.65 17.67 -22.95
C GLU A 466 -23.45 17.32 -21.69
N MET A 467 -24.36 16.34 -21.81
CA MET A 467 -25.05 15.69 -20.69
C MET A 467 -24.08 14.76 -19.94
#